data_AF-A0A1A9EU90-F1
#
_entry.id   AF-A0A1A9EU90-F1
#
_cell.length_a   1.000
_cell.length_b   1.000
_cell.length_c   1.000
_cell.angle_alpha   90.00
_cell.angle_beta   90.00
_cell.angle_gamma   90.00
#
_symmetry.space_group_name_H-M   'P 1'
#
loop_
_entity.id
_entity.type
_entity.pdbx_description
1 polymer ?
#
loop_
_entity_poly.entity_id
_entity_poly.type
_entity_poly.pdbx_seq_one_letter_code
_entity_poly.pdbx_strand_id
1 'polypeptide(L)'
;MAREIELKLSIDPQQAAAFKALPLLAKSDTAACQRLNNQYFDTPDRLLAQHRVALRIREQGERYIQTLKTRGSSRGGLHQRNEWEWDLATPELDYSLLATADWPEALQESEVQRRIVPAFNTDFERTTWMLRPQSVSGEPALIELVLDRGQVSATTAGGAAVTTALCELELELKQGSAADLYGLALLLAEAVPVLLSDISKAERGYRLLGAMDERPEPPLEPVELDSVETFAALAQRALTRASRGLDGWRGSQGLGQGEGRDWPGAETAAVACLELQALLQCFATLLPLTAELQVPLAQLCQGLEGALGWRRLQRRLDKAAEAWARAQAPAAAGQLDALLNDPATGRVLLGYGALLQGL
;
A
#
# COMPACT_ATOMS: atom_id res chain seq x y z
N MET A 1 -3.22 4.12 23.81
CA MET A 1 -3.58 3.21 22.70
C MET A 1 -4.55 3.94 21.81
N ALA A 2 -4.15 4.24 20.57
CA ALA A 2 -5.05 4.74 19.55
C ALA A 2 -5.26 3.62 18.52
N ARG A 3 -6.50 3.40 18.09
CA ARG A 3 -6.81 2.57 16.93
C ARG A 3 -6.89 3.53 15.74
N GLU A 4 -5.91 3.46 14.86
CA GLU A 4 -5.89 4.25 13.63
C GLU A 4 -6.67 3.53 12.54
N ILE A 5 -7.46 4.27 11.76
CA ILE A 5 -8.10 3.80 10.53
C ILE A 5 -7.59 4.69 9.40
N GLU A 6 -6.77 4.13 8.49
CA GLU A 6 -6.16 4.86 7.38
C GLU A 6 -6.42 4.16 6.05
N LEU A 7 -6.65 4.93 4.98
CA LEU A 7 -6.64 4.45 3.61
C LEU A 7 -5.35 4.94 2.93
N LYS A 8 -4.57 4.02 2.37
CA LYS A 8 -3.31 4.32 1.70
C LYS A 8 -3.43 4.26 0.19
N LEU A 9 -2.85 5.26 -0.46
CA LEU A 9 -2.78 5.34 -1.92
C LEU A 9 -1.33 5.56 -2.36
N SER A 10 -0.91 4.89 -3.43
CA SER A 10 0.33 5.22 -4.14
C SER A 10 0.05 6.27 -5.23
N ILE A 11 0.98 7.19 -5.43
CA ILE A 11 0.91 8.21 -6.47
C ILE A 11 2.24 8.27 -7.20
N ASP A 12 2.22 8.50 -8.51
CA ASP A 12 3.46 8.76 -9.26
C ASP A 12 4.13 10.03 -8.70
N PRO A 13 5.43 10.03 -8.38
CA PRO A 13 6.13 11.24 -7.95
C PRO A 13 5.97 12.43 -8.91
N GLN A 14 5.76 12.19 -10.20
CA GLN A 14 5.51 13.23 -11.20
C GLN A 14 4.14 13.93 -11.01
N GLN A 15 3.18 13.25 -10.39
CA GLN A 15 1.82 13.76 -10.15
C GLN A 15 1.69 14.54 -8.83
N ALA A 16 2.72 14.51 -7.96
CA ALA A 16 2.68 15.17 -6.66
C ALA A 16 2.44 16.69 -6.74
N ALA A 17 2.95 17.36 -7.78
CA ALA A 17 2.72 18.78 -7.99
C ALA A 17 1.27 19.09 -8.41
N ALA A 18 0.73 18.29 -9.35
CA ALA A 18 -0.66 18.39 -9.77
C ALA A 18 -1.63 18.11 -8.60
N PHE A 19 -1.33 17.10 -7.79
CA PHE A 19 -2.09 16.78 -6.57
C PHE A 19 -2.13 17.97 -5.60
N LYS A 20 -0.98 18.60 -5.31
CA LYS A 20 -0.93 19.77 -4.42
C LYS A 20 -1.70 20.98 -4.95
N ALA A 21 -1.89 21.07 -6.26
CA ALA A 21 -2.63 22.16 -6.91
C ALA A 21 -4.15 21.93 -6.95
N LEU A 22 -4.66 20.82 -6.39
CA LEU A 22 -6.09 20.51 -6.44
C LEU A 22 -6.91 21.56 -5.67
N PRO A 23 -8.03 22.07 -6.26
CA PRO A 23 -8.86 23.09 -5.61
C PRO A 23 -9.42 22.69 -4.26
N LEU A 24 -9.65 21.39 -4.03
CA LEU A 24 -10.15 20.87 -2.76
C LEU A 24 -9.13 21.03 -1.60
N LEU A 25 -7.82 21.09 -1.92
CA LEU A 25 -6.76 21.29 -0.94
C LEU A 25 -6.55 22.78 -0.64
N ALA A 26 -6.80 23.66 -1.61
CA ALA A 26 -6.66 25.11 -1.44
C ALA A 26 -7.61 25.71 -0.39
N LYS A 27 -8.70 25.01 -0.06
CA LYS A 27 -9.70 25.43 0.93
C LYS A 27 -9.44 24.93 2.35
N SER A 28 -8.36 24.17 2.56
CA SER A 28 -8.07 23.54 3.84
C SER A 28 -7.21 24.42 4.74
N ASP A 29 -7.44 24.34 6.04
CA ASP A 29 -6.61 25.02 7.03
C ASP A 29 -5.26 24.32 7.15
N THR A 30 -4.20 25.07 6.86
CA THR A 30 -2.78 24.76 7.15
C THR A 30 -2.19 23.51 6.49
N ALA A 31 -1.50 23.69 5.37
CA ALA A 31 -0.52 22.72 4.87
C ALA A 31 0.75 22.79 5.75
N ALA A 32 0.85 21.94 6.77
CA ALA A 32 2.10 21.79 7.51
C ALA A 32 3.06 20.92 6.71
N CYS A 33 4.25 21.44 6.37
CA CYS A 33 5.30 20.67 5.73
C CYS A 33 6.40 20.38 6.75
N GLN A 34 6.79 19.11 6.88
CA GLN A 34 7.83 18.68 7.80
C GLN A 34 8.65 17.55 7.20
N ARG A 35 9.96 17.56 7.45
CA ARG A 35 10.84 16.45 7.09
C ARG A 35 10.86 15.43 8.21
N LEU A 36 10.64 14.16 7.87
CA LEU A 36 10.61 13.04 8.80
C LEU A 36 11.71 12.04 8.40
N ASN A 37 12.69 11.87 9.28
CA ASN A 37 13.71 10.83 9.13
C ASN A 37 13.37 9.69 10.08
N ASN A 38 13.29 8.47 9.57
CA ASN A 38 12.93 7.31 10.37
C ASN A 38 13.98 6.22 10.17
N GLN A 39 14.44 5.63 11.28
CA GLN A 39 15.25 4.43 11.30
C GLN A 39 14.39 3.27 11.79
N TYR A 40 14.29 2.22 10.98
CA TYR A 40 13.58 0.99 11.33
C TYR A 40 14.56 -0.03 11.88
N PHE A 41 14.08 -0.82 12.83
CA PHE A 41 14.87 -1.81 13.54
C PHE A 41 14.24 -3.20 13.42
N ASP A 42 15.08 -4.22 13.27
CA ASP A 42 14.68 -5.63 13.30
C ASP A 42 15.90 -6.49 13.70
N THR A 43 15.69 -7.77 13.95
CA THR A 43 16.78 -8.74 14.08
C THR A 43 17.32 -9.14 12.70
N PRO A 44 18.55 -9.67 12.58
CA PRO A 44 19.11 -10.09 11.28
C PRO A 44 18.27 -11.14 10.53
N ASP A 45 17.52 -11.97 11.26
CA ASP A 45 16.56 -12.95 10.76
C ASP A 45 15.14 -12.39 10.56
N ARG A 46 14.91 -11.11 10.86
CA ARG A 46 13.66 -10.35 10.64
C ARG A 46 12.49 -10.83 11.50
N LEU A 47 12.74 -11.14 12.77
CA LEU A 47 11.70 -11.67 13.66
C LEU A 47 10.55 -10.67 13.84
N LEU A 48 10.81 -9.36 13.90
CA LEU A 48 9.73 -8.37 14.04
C LEU A 48 8.85 -8.39 12.78
N ALA A 49 9.45 -8.40 11.58
CA ALA A 49 8.70 -8.49 10.33
C ALA A 49 7.87 -9.78 10.22
N GLN A 50 8.43 -10.93 10.60
CA GLN A 50 7.73 -12.22 10.61
C GLN A 50 6.49 -12.20 11.53
N HIS A 51 6.60 -11.50 12.66
CA HIS A 51 5.51 -11.27 13.60
C HIS A 51 4.61 -10.07 13.24
N ARG A 52 4.84 -9.43 12.09
CA ARG A 52 4.11 -8.25 11.59
C ARG A 52 4.18 -7.06 12.56
N VAL A 53 5.35 -6.87 13.15
CA VAL A 53 5.71 -5.75 14.00
C VAL A 53 6.67 -4.83 13.25
N ALA A 54 6.46 -3.52 13.37
CA ALA A 54 7.41 -2.52 12.92
C ALA A 54 7.82 -1.64 14.10
N LEU A 55 9.11 -1.60 14.37
CA LEU A 55 9.73 -0.75 15.37
C LEU A 55 10.60 0.29 14.67
N ARG A 56 10.43 1.56 15.04
CA ARG A 56 11.24 2.65 14.49
C ARG A 56 11.52 3.72 15.52
N ILE A 57 12.56 4.49 15.25
CA ILE A 57 12.76 5.82 15.82
C ILE A 57 12.59 6.83 14.70
N ARG A 58 11.77 7.85 14.94
CA ARG A 58 11.57 8.99 14.06
C ARG A 58 12.24 10.22 14.65
N GLU A 59 13.07 10.87 13.86
CA GLU A 59 13.58 12.22 14.10
C GLU A 59 12.68 13.23 13.37
N GLN A 60 12.18 14.21 14.12
CA GLN A 60 11.32 15.28 13.63
C GLN A 60 11.70 16.60 14.32
N GLY A 61 12.47 17.43 13.63
CA GLY A 61 13.06 18.62 14.25
C GLY A 61 14.02 18.21 15.36
N GLU A 62 13.78 18.68 16.59
CA GLU A 62 14.59 18.35 17.78
C GLU A 62 14.01 17.18 18.60
N ARG A 63 12.97 16.51 18.10
CA ARG A 63 12.29 15.41 18.80
C ARG A 63 12.66 14.06 18.22
N TYR A 64 12.83 13.08 19.11
CA TYR A 64 12.92 11.67 18.78
C TYR A 64 11.66 10.95 19.28
N ILE A 65 11.04 10.15 18.42
CA ILE A 65 9.81 9.43 18.73
C ILE A 65 10.02 7.96 18.44
N GLN A 66 9.94 7.10 19.45
CA GLN A 66 9.86 5.65 19.28
C GLN A 66 8.45 5.26 18.90
N THR A 67 8.28 4.53 17.80
CA THR A 67 6.97 3.99 17.39
C THR A 67 7.03 2.47 17.34
N LEU A 68 6.06 1.82 17.99
CA LEU A 68 5.77 0.40 17.80
C LEU A 68 4.41 0.25 17.10
N LYS A 69 4.40 -0.42 15.95
CA LYS A 69 3.18 -0.82 15.22
C LYS A 69 3.10 -2.35 15.24
N THR A 70 1.98 -2.90 15.67
CA THR A 70 1.78 -4.36 15.70
C THR A 70 0.77 -4.82 14.65
N ARG A 71 0.52 -6.13 14.60
CA ARG A 71 -0.36 -6.75 13.62
C ARG A 71 -1.74 -6.10 13.65
N GLY A 72 -2.11 -5.51 12.52
CA GLY A 72 -3.45 -5.03 12.24
C GLY A 72 -4.17 -5.85 11.16
N SER A 73 -5.36 -5.39 10.78
CA SER A 73 -5.99 -5.76 9.51
C SER A 73 -5.55 -4.77 8.43
N SER A 74 -5.22 -5.31 7.25
CA SER A 74 -4.88 -4.55 6.05
C SER A 74 -5.67 -5.19 4.91
N ARG A 75 -6.60 -4.44 4.34
CA ARG A 75 -7.60 -4.96 3.40
C ARG A 75 -7.81 -3.93 2.30
N GLY A 76 -7.23 -4.16 1.13
CA GLY A 76 -7.41 -3.27 -0.03
C GLY A 76 -6.99 -1.81 0.26
N GLY A 77 -5.88 -1.63 0.97
CA GLY A 77 -5.33 -0.32 1.37
C GLY A 77 -5.95 0.32 2.59
N LEU A 78 -7.03 -0.24 3.16
CA LEU A 78 -7.55 0.16 4.47
C LEU A 78 -6.75 -0.56 5.56
N HIS A 79 -6.01 0.20 6.36
CA HIS A 79 -5.24 -0.32 7.48
C HIS A 79 -5.90 0.03 8.80
N GLN A 80 -5.95 -0.95 9.71
CA GLN A 80 -6.33 -0.77 11.09
C GLN A 80 -5.37 -1.55 11.96
N ARG A 81 -4.60 -0.86 12.80
CA ARG A 81 -3.56 -1.47 13.64
C ARG A 81 -3.48 -0.75 14.98
N ASN A 82 -2.85 -1.42 15.93
CA ASN A 82 -2.47 -0.79 17.18
C ASN A 82 -1.12 -0.08 16.99
N GLU A 83 -1.06 1.12 17.55
CA GLU A 83 0.11 1.99 17.49
C GLU A 83 0.39 2.59 18.86
N TRP A 84 1.67 2.62 19.20
CA TRP A 84 2.19 3.28 20.39
C TRP A 84 3.35 4.18 19.97
N GLU A 85 3.31 5.43 20.43
CA GLU A 85 4.36 6.42 20.24
C GLU A 85 4.82 6.94 21.59
N TRP A 86 6.14 7.04 21.76
CA TRP A 86 6.77 7.61 22.96
C TRP A 86 7.87 8.59 22.56
N ASP A 87 7.92 9.74 23.22
CA ASP A 87 9.03 10.67 23.10
C ASP A 87 10.29 10.08 23.75
N LEU A 88 11.43 10.23 23.07
CA LEU A 88 12.74 9.83 23.53
C LEU A 88 13.63 11.06 23.75
N ALA A 89 14.52 10.98 24.73
CA ALA A 89 15.55 12.00 24.97
C ALA A 89 16.75 11.87 23.99
N THR A 90 17.00 10.65 23.48
CA THR A 90 18.10 10.32 22.56
C THR A 90 17.57 9.44 21.43
N PRO A 91 18.28 9.33 20.28
CA PRO A 91 17.87 8.45 19.18
C PRO A 91 18.23 6.97 19.45
N GLU A 92 18.00 6.47 20.66
CA GLU A 92 18.27 5.09 21.06
C GLU A 92 16.97 4.40 21.50
N LEU A 93 16.83 3.10 21.21
CA LEU A 93 15.63 2.35 21.58
C LEU A 93 15.54 2.23 23.10
N ASP A 94 14.37 2.58 23.65
CA ASP A 94 14.05 2.34 25.05
C ASP A 94 13.08 1.15 25.16
N TYR A 95 13.65 -0.01 25.49
CA TYR A 95 12.91 -1.26 25.65
C TYR A 95 11.98 -1.25 26.87
N SER A 96 12.23 -0.39 27.87
CA SER A 96 11.34 -0.28 29.03
C SER A 96 9.98 0.29 28.64
N LEU A 97 9.94 1.16 27.62
CA LEU A 97 8.69 1.69 27.05
C LEU A 97 7.93 0.61 26.28
N LEU A 98 8.64 -0.29 25.58
CA LEU A 98 8.02 -1.40 24.85
C LEU A 98 7.31 -2.40 25.78
N ALA A 99 7.75 -2.53 27.03
CA ALA A 99 7.09 -3.35 28.03
C ALA A 99 5.69 -2.83 28.42
N THR A 100 5.36 -1.59 28.06
CA THR A 100 4.03 -0.98 28.28
C THR A 100 3.07 -1.22 27.11
N ALA A 101 3.56 -1.76 26.00
CA ALA A 101 2.77 -2.05 24.81
C ALA A 101 2.34 -3.51 24.73
N ASP A 102 1.25 -3.76 24.01
CA ASP A 102 0.77 -5.11 23.72
C ASP A 102 1.35 -5.57 22.37
N TRP A 103 2.38 -6.41 22.44
CA TRP A 103 3.09 -6.95 21.28
C TRP A 103 3.52 -8.40 21.55
N PRO A 104 3.77 -9.21 20.51
CA PRO A 104 3.93 -10.67 20.66
C PRO A 104 4.96 -11.07 21.72
N GLU A 105 4.56 -11.93 22.66
CA GLU A 105 5.39 -12.38 23.80
C GLU A 105 6.74 -12.93 23.35
N ALA A 106 6.78 -13.66 22.23
CA ALA A 106 8.00 -14.20 21.63
C ALA A 106 9.07 -13.14 21.27
N LEU A 107 8.67 -11.87 21.10
CA LEU A 107 9.59 -10.75 20.82
C LEU A 107 10.04 -10.02 22.10
N GLN A 108 9.39 -10.28 23.23
CA GLN A 108 9.66 -9.59 24.50
C GLN A 108 10.88 -10.17 25.24
N GLU A 109 11.38 -11.33 24.80
CA GLU A 109 12.56 -11.96 25.40
C GLU A 109 13.80 -11.08 25.24
N SER A 110 14.57 -10.92 26.33
CA SER A 110 15.76 -10.05 26.33
C SER A 110 16.83 -10.49 25.31
N GLU A 111 16.91 -11.78 25.00
CA GLU A 111 17.80 -12.31 23.95
C GLU A 111 17.40 -11.81 22.55
N VAL A 112 16.10 -11.72 22.27
CA VAL A 112 15.59 -11.18 21.00
C VAL A 112 15.86 -9.69 20.94
N GLN A 113 15.54 -8.95 22.01
CA GLN A 113 15.75 -7.50 22.07
C GLN A 113 17.20 -7.10 21.83
N ARG A 114 18.18 -7.84 22.39
CA ARG A 114 19.62 -7.59 22.18
C ARG A 114 20.08 -7.79 20.74
N ARG A 115 19.33 -8.52 19.92
CA ARG A 115 19.64 -8.76 18.50
C ARG A 115 19.03 -7.72 17.57
N ILE A 116 18.17 -6.84 18.08
CA ILE A 116 17.52 -5.80 17.27
C ILE A 116 18.56 -4.74 16.90
N VAL A 117 18.71 -4.51 15.59
CA VAL A 117 19.67 -3.59 14.99
C VAL A 117 18.98 -2.72 13.93
N PRO A 118 19.57 -1.58 13.52
CA PRO A 118 19.07 -0.82 12.38
C PRO A 118 18.98 -1.69 11.11
N ALA A 119 17.83 -1.68 10.46
CA ALA A 119 17.56 -2.47 9.26
C ALA A 119 17.54 -1.61 7.99
N PHE A 120 16.78 -0.50 8.00
CA PHE A 120 16.65 0.41 6.87
C PHE A 120 16.12 1.77 7.35
N ASN A 121 16.12 2.76 6.46
CA ASN A 121 15.67 4.11 6.75
C ASN A 121 14.57 4.58 5.77
N THR A 122 13.74 5.50 6.23
CA THR A 122 12.85 6.28 5.37
C THR A 122 13.01 7.76 5.66
N ASP A 123 13.28 8.56 4.63
CA ASP A 123 13.47 10.00 4.71
C ASP A 123 12.54 10.67 3.70
N PHE A 124 11.60 11.47 4.20
CA PHE A 124 10.58 12.09 3.37
C PHE A 124 10.05 13.40 3.94
N GLU A 125 9.56 14.24 3.04
CA GLU A 125 8.75 15.40 3.37
C GLU A 125 7.28 14.98 3.46
N ARG A 126 6.64 15.30 4.58
CA ARG A 126 5.22 15.13 4.83
C ARG A 126 4.52 16.47 4.69
N THR A 127 3.54 16.56 3.80
CA THR A 127 2.58 17.67 3.77
C THR A 127 1.24 17.18 4.28
N THR A 128 0.67 17.86 5.27
CA THR A 128 -0.58 17.46 5.93
C THR A 128 -1.68 18.50 5.70
N TRP A 129 -2.90 18.04 5.43
CA TRP A 129 -4.11 18.84 5.34
C TRP A 129 -5.22 18.24 6.21
N MET A 130 -5.96 19.10 6.90
CA MET A 130 -7.15 18.67 7.64
C MET A 130 -8.41 18.98 6.82
N LEU A 131 -9.11 17.94 6.39
CA LEU A 131 -10.23 18.05 5.45
C LEU A 131 -11.56 17.70 6.11
N ARG A 132 -12.60 18.46 5.74
CA ARG A 132 -14.00 18.23 6.10
C ARG A 132 -14.83 18.00 4.83
N PRO A 133 -14.67 16.85 4.16
CA PRO A 133 -15.44 16.56 2.96
C PRO A 133 -16.92 16.40 3.30
N GLN A 134 -17.77 16.50 2.28
CA GLN A 134 -19.16 16.06 2.42
C GLN A 134 -19.18 14.56 2.72
N SER A 135 -19.79 14.18 3.83
CA SER A 135 -19.85 12.77 4.20
C SER A 135 -20.82 12.01 3.31
N VAL A 136 -20.43 10.78 2.98
CA VAL A 136 -21.29 9.79 2.30
C VAL A 136 -22.11 8.97 3.31
N SER A 137 -21.74 9.00 4.59
CA SER A 137 -22.47 8.33 5.67
C SER A 137 -23.61 9.16 6.27
N GLY A 138 -23.62 10.48 6.01
CA GLY A 138 -24.60 11.43 6.55
C GLY A 138 -24.14 12.15 7.83
N GLU A 139 -23.08 11.68 8.49
CA GLU A 139 -22.50 12.29 9.69
C GLU A 139 -21.27 13.16 9.35
N PRO A 140 -20.92 14.19 10.13
CA PRO A 140 -19.73 15.01 9.84
C PRO A 140 -18.43 14.18 9.79
N ALA A 141 -17.68 14.32 8.70
CA ALA A 141 -16.39 13.66 8.51
C ALA A 141 -15.22 14.63 8.75
N LEU A 142 -14.15 14.12 9.35
CA LEU A 142 -12.85 14.78 9.52
C LEU A 142 -11.75 13.81 9.12
N ILE A 143 -11.00 14.16 8.08
CA ILE A 143 -9.95 13.32 7.52
C ILE A 143 -8.64 14.11 7.50
N GLU A 144 -7.59 13.53 8.07
CA GLU A 144 -6.23 14.01 7.90
C GLU A 144 -5.66 13.40 6.62
N LEU A 145 -5.47 14.24 5.61
CA LEU A 145 -4.84 13.84 4.35
C LEU A 145 -3.37 14.20 4.39
N VAL A 146 -2.52 13.24 4.06
CA VAL A 146 -1.08 13.39 4.01
C VAL A 146 -0.56 13.06 2.62
N LEU A 147 0.41 13.85 2.15
CA LEU A 147 1.32 13.47 1.07
C LEU A 147 2.72 13.28 1.65
N ASP A 148 3.24 12.07 1.52
CA ASP A 148 4.64 11.77 1.82
C ASP A 148 5.44 11.65 0.52
N ARG A 149 6.55 12.37 0.44
CA ARG A 149 7.47 12.33 -0.71
C ARG A 149 8.91 12.27 -0.26
N GLY A 150 9.62 11.22 -0.68
CA GLY A 150 11.02 11.01 -0.35
C GLY A 150 11.51 9.66 -0.82
N GLN A 151 12.23 8.95 0.04
CA GLN A 151 12.84 7.67 -0.31
C GLN A 151 12.90 6.70 0.87
N VAL A 152 13.00 5.42 0.53
CA VAL A 152 13.43 4.35 1.41
C VAL A 152 14.86 3.97 1.04
N SER A 153 15.73 3.79 2.02
CA SER A 153 17.13 3.41 1.80
C SER A 153 17.52 2.25 2.72
N ALA A 154 18.37 1.37 2.22
CA ALA A 154 18.90 0.26 2.99
C ALA A 154 20.33 -0.09 2.54
N THR A 155 21.04 -0.88 3.36
CA THR A 155 22.33 -1.48 2.97
C THR A 155 22.14 -2.98 2.87
N THR A 156 22.45 -3.57 1.72
CA THR A 156 22.30 -5.01 1.51
C THR A 156 23.34 -5.81 2.31
N ALA A 157 23.15 -7.13 2.43
CA ALA A 157 24.13 -8.02 3.06
C ALA A 157 25.53 -7.96 2.39
N GLY A 158 25.59 -7.57 1.10
CA GLY A 158 26.84 -7.34 0.38
C GLY A 158 27.46 -5.95 0.60
N GLY A 159 26.89 -5.12 1.47
CA GLY A 159 27.36 -3.76 1.76
C GLY A 159 26.94 -2.70 0.73
N ALA A 160 26.11 -3.06 -0.25
CA ALA A 160 25.67 -2.10 -1.26
C ALA A 160 24.52 -1.24 -0.74
N ALA A 161 24.63 0.08 -0.88
CA ALA A 161 23.53 1.00 -0.63
C ALA A 161 22.49 0.88 -1.75
N VAL A 162 21.23 0.70 -1.36
CA VAL A 162 20.08 0.59 -2.27
C VAL A 162 18.99 1.55 -1.84
N THR A 163 18.23 2.08 -2.79
CA THR A 163 17.13 3.02 -2.53
C THR A 163 15.92 2.74 -3.42
N THR A 164 14.74 3.14 -2.96
CA THR A 164 13.53 3.22 -3.78
C THR A 164 12.74 4.47 -3.43
N ALA A 165 12.02 5.02 -4.41
CA ALA A 165 11.20 6.21 -4.20
C ALA A 165 10.03 5.91 -3.26
N LEU A 166 9.69 6.90 -2.43
CA LEU A 166 8.51 6.92 -1.59
C LEU A 166 7.63 8.08 -2.05
N CYS A 167 6.45 7.78 -2.61
CA CYS A 167 5.43 8.78 -2.86
C CYS A 167 4.05 8.17 -2.62
N GLU A 168 3.43 8.55 -1.52
CA GLU A 168 2.16 7.99 -1.09
C GLU A 168 1.25 9.05 -0.47
N LEU A 169 -0.06 8.81 -0.57
CA LEU A 169 -1.08 9.53 0.15
C LEU A 169 -1.59 8.65 1.30
N GLU A 170 -1.76 9.22 2.48
CA GLU A 170 -2.42 8.58 3.61
C GLU A 170 -3.66 9.41 3.96
N LEU A 171 -4.84 8.77 4.00
CA LEU A 171 -6.08 9.38 4.46
C LEU A 171 -6.44 8.76 5.80
N GLU A 172 -6.24 9.48 6.90
CA GLU A 172 -6.53 8.99 8.24
C GLU A 172 -7.86 9.54 8.74
N LEU A 173 -8.72 8.66 9.24
CA LEU A 173 -10.04 9.01 9.77
C LEU A 173 -9.91 9.55 11.20
N LYS A 174 -10.21 10.84 11.40
CA LYS A 174 -10.29 11.45 12.73
C LYS A 174 -11.75 11.48 13.25
N GLN A 175 -12.72 11.58 12.35
CA GLN A 175 -14.16 11.52 12.63
C GLN A 175 -14.92 11.05 11.37
N GLY A 176 -15.98 10.27 11.54
CA GLY A 176 -16.83 9.77 10.46
C GLY A 176 -16.71 8.25 10.28
N SER A 177 -16.84 7.78 9.04
CA SER A 177 -16.82 6.36 8.68
C SER A 177 -15.70 6.02 7.68
N ALA A 178 -15.35 4.74 7.57
CA ALA A 178 -14.40 4.29 6.55
C ALA A 178 -14.90 4.56 5.11
N ALA A 179 -16.22 4.61 4.89
CA ALA A 179 -16.81 4.97 3.60
C ALA A 179 -16.43 6.41 3.19
N ASP A 180 -16.25 7.33 4.14
CA ASP A 180 -15.83 8.70 3.86
C ASP A 180 -14.39 8.78 3.32
N LEU A 181 -13.51 7.86 3.75
CA LEU A 181 -12.16 7.74 3.22
C LEU A 181 -12.20 7.37 1.73
N TYR A 182 -13.03 6.38 1.36
CA TYR A 182 -13.19 5.97 -0.02
C TYR A 182 -13.88 7.04 -0.88
N GLY A 183 -14.87 7.76 -0.33
CA GLY A 183 -15.50 8.89 -1.01
C GLY A 183 -14.50 9.99 -1.36
N LEU A 184 -13.63 10.38 -0.41
CA LEU A 184 -12.55 11.33 -0.68
C LEU A 184 -11.52 10.76 -1.66
N ALA A 185 -11.11 9.51 -1.53
CA ALA A 185 -10.14 8.88 -2.43
C ALA A 185 -10.65 8.78 -3.87
N LEU A 186 -11.94 8.49 -4.08
CA LEU A 186 -12.57 8.51 -5.39
C LEU A 186 -12.55 9.91 -6.01
N LEU A 187 -12.85 10.95 -5.23
CA LEU A 187 -12.75 12.35 -5.68
C LEU A 187 -11.31 12.72 -6.07
N LEU A 188 -10.31 12.29 -5.29
CA LEU A 188 -8.90 12.48 -5.64
C LEU A 188 -8.53 11.76 -6.94
N ALA A 189 -9.03 10.54 -7.11
CA ALA A 189 -8.80 9.71 -8.30
C ALA A 189 -9.47 10.24 -9.57
N GLU A 190 -10.40 11.20 -9.48
CA GLU A 190 -10.91 11.91 -10.66
C GLU A 190 -9.90 12.91 -11.22
N ALA A 191 -9.00 13.42 -10.37
CA ALA A 191 -8.11 14.51 -10.74
C ALA A 191 -6.65 14.08 -10.90
N VAL A 192 -6.21 13.06 -10.17
CA VAL A 192 -4.84 12.53 -10.26
C VAL A 192 -4.81 11.00 -10.27
N PRO A 193 -3.88 10.36 -11.01
CA PRO A 193 -3.72 8.91 -10.98
C PRO A 193 -3.17 8.44 -9.63
N VAL A 194 -4.03 7.78 -8.85
CA VAL A 194 -3.70 7.18 -7.55
C VAL A 194 -4.10 5.71 -7.55
N LEU A 195 -3.36 4.84 -6.88
CA LEU A 195 -3.73 3.43 -6.75
C LEU A 195 -3.87 3.08 -5.28
N LEU A 196 -4.85 2.23 -4.92
CA LEU A 196 -4.87 1.60 -3.61
C LEU A 196 -3.53 0.93 -3.31
N SER A 197 -2.97 1.21 -2.13
CA SER A 197 -1.68 0.70 -1.68
C SER A 197 -1.87 -0.06 -0.38
N ASP A 198 -1.45 -1.33 -0.35
CA ASP A 198 -1.43 -2.17 0.86
C ASP A 198 0.01 -2.42 1.35
N ILE A 199 1.00 -1.81 0.68
CA ILE A 199 2.42 -1.98 0.97
C ILE A 199 2.84 -0.87 1.95
N SER A 200 3.09 -1.23 3.20
CA SER A 200 3.56 -0.27 4.20
C SER A 200 4.99 0.22 3.91
N LYS A 201 5.37 1.38 4.47
CA LYS A 201 6.74 1.89 4.43
C LYS A 201 7.77 0.88 4.95
N ALA A 202 7.41 0.15 6.02
CA ALA A 202 8.25 -0.92 6.56
C ALA A 202 8.41 -2.06 5.56
N GLU A 203 7.31 -2.46 4.92
CA GLU A 203 7.32 -3.49 3.87
C GLU A 203 8.19 -3.07 2.67
N ARG A 204 8.12 -1.81 2.23
CA ARG A 204 9.00 -1.27 1.18
C ARG A 204 10.48 -1.44 1.55
N GLY A 205 10.85 -1.20 2.81
CA GLY A 205 12.22 -1.42 3.31
C GLY A 205 12.67 -2.88 3.22
N TYR A 206 11.82 -3.82 3.63
CA TYR A 206 12.12 -5.25 3.50
C TYR A 206 12.19 -5.72 2.04
N ARG A 207 11.31 -5.23 1.17
CA ARG A 207 11.39 -5.51 -0.28
C ARG A 207 12.70 -5.02 -0.87
N LEU A 208 13.15 -3.83 -0.46
CA LEU A 208 14.42 -3.25 -0.90
C LEU A 208 15.64 -4.09 -0.48
N LEU A 209 15.56 -4.76 0.67
CA LEU A 209 16.56 -5.72 1.15
C LEU A 209 16.48 -7.10 0.48
N GLY A 210 15.61 -7.30 -0.51
CA GLY A 210 15.37 -8.61 -1.15
C GLY A 210 14.69 -9.61 -0.22
N ALA A 211 14.05 -9.10 0.82
CA ALA A 211 13.70 -9.83 2.02
C ALA A 211 12.17 -9.88 2.20
N MET A 212 11.45 -10.42 1.21
CA MET A 212 10.03 -10.71 1.32
C MET A 212 9.66 -12.08 0.73
N ASP A 213 9.08 -12.92 1.58
CA ASP A 213 8.34 -14.09 1.14
C ASP A 213 6.93 -13.68 0.68
N GLU A 214 6.30 -14.52 -0.14
CA GLU A 214 4.88 -14.37 -0.45
C GLU A 214 4.09 -14.34 0.86
N ARG A 215 3.25 -13.31 1.03
CA ARG A 215 2.38 -13.23 2.21
C ARG A 215 1.25 -14.25 2.01
N PRO A 216 1.18 -15.32 2.80
CA PRO A 216 0.09 -16.28 2.66
C PRO A 216 -1.23 -15.57 2.93
N GLU A 217 -2.23 -15.86 2.08
CA GLU A 217 -3.59 -15.41 2.35
C GLU A 217 -4.05 -16.04 3.68
N PRO A 218 -4.50 -15.23 4.67
CA PRO A 218 -5.00 -15.80 5.91
C PRO A 218 -6.24 -16.65 5.62
N PRO A 219 -6.50 -17.73 6.38
CA PRO A 219 -7.73 -18.50 6.23
C PRO A 219 -8.97 -17.62 6.38
N LEU A 220 -10.09 -18.03 5.76
CA LEU A 220 -11.38 -17.36 5.98
C LEU A 220 -11.90 -17.75 7.36
N GLU A 221 -12.35 -16.76 8.12
CA GLU A 221 -13.05 -16.94 9.38
C GLU A 221 -14.25 -15.99 9.41
N PRO A 222 -15.47 -16.47 9.73
CA PRO A 222 -15.84 -17.86 10.03
C PRO A 222 -15.75 -18.81 8.83
N VAL A 223 -15.80 -20.12 9.11
CA VAL A 223 -15.72 -21.19 8.09
C VAL A 223 -17.02 -21.28 7.26
N GLU A 224 -18.13 -20.83 7.82
CA GLU A 224 -19.42 -20.74 7.14
C GLU A 224 -19.73 -19.26 6.88
N LEU A 225 -19.85 -18.91 5.60
CA LEU A 225 -20.18 -17.56 5.13
C LEU A 225 -21.46 -17.65 4.30
N ASP A 226 -22.34 -16.66 4.43
CA ASP A 226 -23.43 -16.50 3.48
C ASP A 226 -22.92 -16.03 2.10
N SER A 227 -23.81 -15.88 1.12
CA SER A 227 -23.41 -15.48 -0.23
C SER A 227 -22.80 -14.08 -0.30
N VAL A 228 -23.27 -13.13 0.52
CA VAL A 228 -22.77 -11.75 0.56
C VAL A 228 -21.41 -11.72 1.24
N GLU A 229 -21.27 -12.40 2.37
CA GLU A 229 -20.03 -12.55 3.11
C GLU A 229 -18.96 -13.28 2.26
N THR A 230 -19.37 -14.31 1.52
CA THR A 230 -18.49 -15.03 0.58
C THR A 230 -17.99 -14.11 -0.53
N PHE A 231 -18.89 -13.34 -1.16
CA PHE A 231 -18.51 -12.36 -2.17
C PHE A 231 -17.53 -11.35 -1.59
N ALA A 232 -17.86 -10.74 -0.44
CA ALA A 232 -17.05 -9.71 0.19
C ALA A 232 -15.65 -10.25 0.53
N ALA A 233 -15.56 -11.45 1.08
CA ALA A 233 -14.30 -12.08 1.41
C ALA A 233 -13.42 -12.37 0.19
N LEU A 234 -13.98 -12.93 -0.88
CA LEU A 234 -13.25 -13.22 -2.12
C LEU A 234 -12.83 -11.94 -2.85
N ALA A 235 -13.74 -10.97 -2.96
CA ALA A 235 -13.48 -9.68 -3.59
C ALA A 235 -12.40 -8.91 -2.81
N GLN A 236 -12.42 -8.94 -1.48
CA GLN A 236 -11.41 -8.29 -0.65
C GLN A 236 -10.01 -8.87 -0.87
N ARG A 237 -9.90 -10.20 -1.03
CA ARG A 237 -8.63 -10.88 -1.31
C ARG A 237 -8.10 -10.53 -2.70
N ALA A 238 -8.96 -10.61 -3.72
CA ALA A 238 -8.62 -10.25 -5.08
C ALA A 238 -8.23 -8.76 -5.19
N LEU A 239 -8.97 -7.86 -4.54
CA LEU A 239 -8.63 -6.44 -4.47
C LEU A 239 -7.25 -6.24 -3.82
N THR A 240 -6.95 -6.93 -2.72
CA THR A 240 -5.65 -6.84 -2.05
C THR A 240 -4.52 -7.31 -2.97
N ARG A 241 -4.67 -8.44 -3.66
CA ARG A 241 -3.68 -8.93 -4.63
C ARG A 241 -3.49 -7.98 -5.82
N ALA A 242 -4.58 -7.45 -6.36
CA ALA A 242 -4.56 -6.46 -7.43
C ALA A 242 -3.79 -5.20 -6.99
N SER A 243 -4.20 -4.56 -5.90
CA SER A 243 -3.55 -3.36 -5.36
C SER A 243 -2.07 -3.57 -5.08
N ARG A 244 -1.70 -4.69 -4.43
CA ARG A 244 -0.29 -4.99 -4.12
C ARG A 244 0.57 -5.21 -5.36
N GLY A 245 0.04 -5.88 -6.37
CA GLY A 245 0.77 -6.14 -7.61
C GLY A 245 0.98 -4.87 -8.44
N LEU A 246 -0.03 -4.00 -8.53
CA LEU A 246 0.09 -2.72 -9.25
C LEU A 246 0.99 -1.72 -8.50
N ASP A 247 0.90 -1.63 -7.17
CA ASP A 247 1.80 -0.80 -6.35
C ASP A 247 3.23 -1.35 -6.35
N GLY A 248 3.41 -2.68 -6.33
CA GLY A 248 4.71 -3.33 -6.52
C GLY A 248 5.35 -2.97 -7.86
N TRP A 249 4.56 -3.03 -8.94
CA TRP A 249 4.99 -2.57 -10.27
C TRP A 249 5.41 -1.10 -10.26
N ARG A 250 4.59 -0.19 -9.70
CA ARG A 250 4.92 1.24 -9.58
C ARG A 250 6.19 1.45 -8.75
N GLY A 251 6.33 0.77 -7.61
CA GLY A 251 7.50 0.86 -6.73
C GLY A 251 8.80 0.29 -7.33
N SER A 252 8.69 -0.54 -8.36
CA SER A 252 9.85 -1.05 -9.13
C SER A 252 10.36 -0.06 -10.19
N GLN A 253 9.70 1.09 -10.38
CA GLN A 253 10.18 2.16 -11.25
C GLN A 253 11.52 2.71 -10.71
N GLY A 254 12.62 2.28 -11.34
CA GLY A 254 13.99 2.67 -10.94
C GLY A 254 14.96 1.51 -10.78
N LEU A 255 14.48 0.26 -10.67
CA LEU A 255 15.32 -0.94 -10.50
C LEU A 255 15.94 -1.47 -11.82
N GLY A 256 16.08 -0.62 -12.85
CA GLY A 256 16.69 -0.96 -14.15
C GLY A 256 15.72 -1.00 -15.32
N GLN A 257 16.26 -0.98 -16.55
CA GLN A 257 15.46 -1.04 -17.79
C GLN A 257 14.90 -2.46 -18.00
N GLY A 258 13.67 -2.68 -17.58
CA GLY A 258 12.86 -3.85 -17.96
C GLY A 258 13.08 -5.13 -17.14
N GLU A 259 14.31 -5.57 -16.89
CA GLU A 259 14.56 -6.87 -16.23
C GLU A 259 14.37 -6.85 -14.70
N GLY A 260 14.56 -5.71 -14.05
CA GLY A 260 14.36 -5.53 -12.59
C GLY A 260 12.97 -5.06 -12.18
N ARG A 261 12.01 -4.99 -13.12
CA ARG A 261 10.62 -4.60 -12.84
C ARG A 261 9.86 -5.75 -12.16
N ASP A 262 8.85 -5.42 -11.36
CA ASP A 262 8.02 -6.41 -10.65
C ASP A 262 6.97 -7.07 -11.58
N TRP A 263 7.45 -7.79 -12.60
CA TRP A 263 6.58 -8.56 -13.50
C TRP A 263 5.71 -9.59 -12.76
N PRO A 264 6.23 -10.37 -11.78
CA PRO A 264 5.39 -11.30 -11.03
C PRO A 264 4.24 -10.61 -10.29
N GLY A 265 4.49 -9.43 -9.70
CA GLY A 265 3.46 -8.60 -9.08
C GLY A 265 2.41 -8.14 -10.09
N ALA A 266 2.82 -7.62 -11.26
CA ALA A 266 1.89 -7.21 -12.31
C ALA A 266 1.04 -8.38 -12.85
N GLU A 267 1.64 -9.57 -13.03
CA GLU A 267 0.93 -10.80 -13.43
C GLU A 267 -0.09 -11.23 -12.36
N THR A 268 0.29 -11.14 -11.08
CA THR A 268 -0.62 -11.40 -9.95
C THR A 268 -1.79 -10.43 -9.95
N ALA A 269 -1.54 -9.15 -10.24
CA ALA A 269 -2.60 -8.15 -10.31
C ALA A 269 -3.58 -8.41 -11.46
N ALA A 270 -3.08 -8.81 -12.63
CA ALA A 270 -3.91 -9.15 -13.78
C ALA A 270 -4.86 -10.32 -13.48
N VAL A 271 -4.35 -11.40 -12.87
CA VAL A 271 -5.18 -12.53 -12.44
C VAL A 271 -6.22 -12.09 -11.41
N ALA A 272 -5.83 -11.30 -10.41
CA ALA A 272 -6.74 -10.82 -9.39
C ALA A 272 -7.85 -9.89 -9.95
N CYS A 273 -7.55 -9.08 -10.96
CA CYS A 273 -8.57 -8.27 -11.65
C CYS A 273 -9.57 -9.14 -12.43
N LEU A 274 -9.11 -10.22 -13.06
CA LEU A 274 -10.01 -11.19 -13.71
C LEU A 274 -10.90 -11.91 -12.69
N GLU A 275 -10.38 -12.22 -11.51
CA GLU A 275 -11.19 -12.79 -10.43
C GLU A 275 -12.26 -11.82 -9.93
N LEU A 276 -11.92 -10.53 -9.73
CA LEU A 276 -12.92 -9.50 -9.42
C LEU A 276 -14.02 -9.45 -10.48
N GLN A 277 -13.64 -9.53 -11.76
CA GLN A 277 -14.58 -9.52 -12.87
C GLN A 277 -15.50 -10.75 -12.84
N ALA A 278 -14.94 -11.93 -12.58
CA ALA A 278 -15.70 -13.16 -12.44
C ALA A 278 -16.68 -13.09 -11.26
N LEU A 279 -16.25 -12.52 -10.13
CA LEU A 279 -17.11 -12.33 -8.96
C LEU A 279 -18.33 -11.44 -9.29
N LEU A 280 -18.14 -10.32 -10.01
CA LEU A 280 -19.29 -9.49 -10.41
C LEU A 280 -20.27 -10.25 -11.29
N GLN A 281 -19.79 -11.13 -12.17
CA GLN A 281 -20.63 -11.90 -13.07
C GLN A 281 -21.39 -13.00 -12.33
N CYS A 282 -20.69 -13.76 -11.48
CA CYS A 282 -21.27 -14.87 -10.72
C CYS A 282 -22.27 -14.40 -9.66
N PHE A 283 -22.06 -13.21 -9.07
CA PHE A 283 -22.91 -12.66 -8.01
C PHE A 283 -23.84 -11.53 -8.49
N ALA A 284 -23.94 -11.28 -9.80
CA ALA A 284 -24.69 -10.16 -10.39
C ALA A 284 -26.15 -10.08 -9.93
N THR A 285 -26.80 -11.24 -9.72
CA THR A 285 -28.22 -11.32 -9.29
C THR A 285 -28.41 -10.98 -7.82
N LEU A 286 -27.36 -11.12 -7.01
CA LEU A 286 -27.37 -10.85 -5.57
C LEU A 286 -26.94 -9.40 -5.28
N LEU A 287 -26.07 -8.84 -6.13
CA LEU A 287 -25.47 -7.52 -5.95
C LEU A 287 -25.68 -6.65 -7.22
N PRO A 288 -26.87 -6.05 -7.39
CA PRO A 288 -27.17 -5.22 -8.57
C PRO A 288 -26.36 -3.92 -8.64
N LEU A 289 -25.70 -3.53 -7.53
CA LEU A 289 -24.89 -2.30 -7.39
C LEU A 289 -23.56 -2.31 -8.18
N THR A 290 -23.34 -3.29 -9.05
CA THR A 290 -22.02 -3.56 -9.66
C THR A 290 -21.89 -3.07 -11.11
N ALA A 291 -22.98 -2.62 -11.74
CA ALA A 291 -23.01 -2.29 -13.17
C ALA A 291 -22.00 -1.20 -13.58
N GLU A 292 -21.79 -0.20 -12.72
CA GLU A 292 -20.86 0.91 -12.98
C GLU A 292 -19.38 0.48 -12.92
N LEU A 293 -19.07 -0.61 -12.19
CA LEU A 293 -17.70 -1.13 -12.05
C LEU A 293 -17.35 -2.16 -13.13
N GLN A 294 -18.34 -2.78 -13.78
CA GLN A 294 -18.13 -3.85 -14.74
C GLN A 294 -17.32 -3.41 -15.96
N VAL A 295 -17.72 -2.30 -16.60
CA VAL A 295 -17.06 -1.81 -17.82
C VAL A 295 -15.64 -1.30 -17.54
N PRO A 296 -15.40 -0.44 -16.53
CA PRO A 296 -14.04 0.00 -16.19
C PRO A 296 -13.13 -1.17 -15.81
N LEU A 297 -13.63 -2.17 -15.07
CA LEU A 297 -12.80 -3.33 -14.72
C LEU A 297 -12.47 -4.17 -15.96
N ALA A 298 -13.43 -4.38 -16.86
CA ALA A 298 -13.15 -5.10 -18.10
C ALA A 298 -12.07 -4.40 -18.94
N GLN A 299 -12.10 -3.07 -19.00
CA GLN A 299 -11.07 -2.27 -19.67
C GLN A 299 -9.70 -2.39 -18.99
N LEU A 300 -9.66 -2.36 -17.64
CA LEU A 300 -8.42 -2.59 -16.89
C LEU A 300 -7.86 -3.99 -17.16
N CYS A 301 -8.69 -5.04 -17.11
CA CYS A 301 -8.30 -6.41 -17.43
C CYS A 301 -7.73 -6.50 -18.85
N GLN A 302 -8.38 -5.87 -19.83
CA GLN A 302 -7.90 -5.84 -21.22
C GLN A 302 -6.56 -5.11 -21.36
N GLY A 303 -6.36 -4.00 -20.67
CA GLY A 303 -5.11 -3.25 -20.65
C GLY A 303 -3.95 -4.07 -20.07
N LEU A 304 -4.20 -4.70 -18.91
CA LEU A 304 -3.23 -5.61 -18.27
C LEU A 304 -2.91 -6.80 -19.17
N GLU A 305 -3.93 -7.40 -19.79
CA GLU A 305 -3.78 -8.52 -20.73
C GLU A 305 -2.90 -8.14 -21.93
N GLY A 306 -3.15 -6.98 -22.54
CA GLY A 306 -2.36 -6.47 -23.66
C GLY A 306 -0.89 -6.26 -23.29
N ALA A 307 -0.61 -5.74 -22.10
CA ALA A 307 0.75 -5.47 -21.67
C ALA A 307 1.49 -6.73 -21.16
N LEU A 308 0.78 -7.73 -20.65
CA LEU A 308 1.38 -8.93 -20.03
C LEU A 308 1.28 -10.19 -20.89
N GLY A 309 0.54 -10.16 -22.01
CA GLY A 309 0.36 -11.33 -22.89
C GLY A 309 1.65 -12.00 -23.32
N TRP A 310 2.67 -11.20 -23.64
CA TRP A 310 3.98 -11.70 -24.04
C TRP A 310 4.68 -12.52 -22.93
N ARG A 311 4.48 -12.17 -21.64
CA ARG A 311 5.07 -12.90 -20.50
C ARG A 311 4.53 -14.31 -20.40
N ARG A 312 3.21 -14.49 -20.57
CA ARG A 312 2.60 -15.82 -20.58
C ARG A 312 3.12 -16.69 -21.72
N LEU A 313 3.33 -16.10 -22.90
CA LEU A 313 3.94 -16.80 -24.03
C LEU A 313 5.42 -17.13 -23.76
N GLN A 314 6.19 -16.20 -23.19
CA GLN A 314 7.58 -16.42 -22.80
C GLN A 314 7.72 -17.64 -21.87
N ARG A 315 6.89 -17.76 -20.84
CA ARG A 315 6.92 -18.88 -19.89
C ARG A 315 6.71 -20.25 -20.54
N ARG A 316 6.03 -20.30 -21.70
CA ARG A 316 5.84 -21.53 -22.49
C ARG A 316 7.04 -21.88 -23.36
N LEU A 317 7.89 -20.90 -23.66
CA LEU A 317 9.06 -21.04 -24.54
C LEU A 317 10.38 -21.15 -23.77
N ASP A 318 10.38 -20.90 -22.46
CA ASP A 318 11.54 -20.97 -21.57
C ASP A 318 12.76 -20.19 -22.13
N LYS A 319 13.98 -20.72 -22.00
CA LYS A 319 15.22 -20.07 -22.47
C LYS A 319 15.26 -19.76 -23.97
N ALA A 320 14.46 -20.47 -24.78
CA ALA A 320 14.43 -20.23 -26.23
C ALA A 320 13.89 -18.84 -26.60
N ALA A 321 13.22 -18.15 -25.67
CA ALA A 321 12.60 -16.85 -25.88
C ALA A 321 13.30 -15.67 -25.20
N GLU A 322 14.47 -15.84 -24.56
CA GLU A 322 15.13 -14.76 -23.78
C GLU A 322 15.42 -13.49 -24.62
N ALA A 323 15.90 -13.64 -25.85
CA ALA A 323 16.16 -12.50 -26.74
C ALA A 323 14.87 -11.77 -27.15
N TRP A 324 13.82 -12.53 -27.47
CA TRP A 324 12.51 -11.98 -27.80
C TRP A 324 11.87 -11.28 -26.60
N ALA A 325 11.92 -11.91 -25.42
CA ALA A 325 11.44 -11.35 -24.15
C ALA A 325 12.09 -10.01 -23.81
N ARG A 326 13.41 -9.92 -23.93
CA ARG A 326 14.16 -8.67 -23.73
C ARG A 326 13.72 -7.56 -24.70
N ALA A 327 13.34 -7.91 -25.93
CA ALA A 327 12.82 -6.94 -26.90
C ALA A 327 11.38 -6.48 -26.59
N GLN A 328 10.53 -7.32 -26.00
CA GLN A 328 9.15 -6.97 -25.64
C GLN A 328 9.06 -6.12 -24.36
N ALA A 329 9.92 -6.41 -23.38
CA ALA A 329 9.83 -5.86 -22.03
C ALA A 329 9.72 -4.32 -21.96
N PRO A 330 10.50 -3.51 -22.73
CA PRO A 330 10.42 -2.06 -22.62
C PRO A 330 9.07 -1.48 -23.07
N ALA A 331 8.52 -1.97 -24.19
CA ALA A 331 7.24 -1.51 -24.71
C ALA A 331 6.09 -1.89 -23.77
N ALA A 332 6.10 -3.14 -23.28
CA ALA A 332 5.14 -3.61 -22.29
C ALA A 332 5.23 -2.84 -20.96
N ALA A 333 6.44 -2.50 -20.53
CA ALA A 333 6.62 -1.71 -19.31
C ALA A 333 6.02 -0.31 -19.46
N GLY A 334 6.22 0.34 -20.63
CA GLY A 334 5.60 1.62 -20.95
C GLY A 334 4.07 1.55 -21.01
N GLN A 335 3.51 0.45 -21.52
CA GLN A 335 2.05 0.22 -21.51
C GLN A 335 1.49 0.11 -20.09
N LEU A 336 2.15 -0.64 -19.20
CA LEU A 336 1.74 -0.73 -17.80
C LEU A 336 1.88 0.61 -17.08
N ASP A 337 2.97 1.35 -17.30
CA ASP A 337 3.16 2.68 -16.71
C ASP A 337 2.09 3.67 -17.19
N ALA A 338 1.74 3.64 -18.48
CA ALA A 338 0.64 4.45 -19.03
C ALA A 338 -0.70 4.06 -18.40
N LEU A 339 -0.98 2.76 -18.27
CA LEU A 339 -2.20 2.25 -17.64
C LEU A 339 -2.32 2.70 -16.17
N LEU A 340 -1.23 2.64 -15.40
CA LEU A 340 -1.24 3.07 -14.00
C LEU A 340 -1.27 4.60 -13.83
N ASN A 341 -0.90 5.35 -14.87
CA ASN A 341 -1.01 6.80 -14.90
C ASN A 341 -2.31 7.29 -15.55
N ASP A 342 -3.24 6.38 -15.87
CA ASP A 342 -4.63 6.70 -16.16
C ASP A 342 -5.43 6.76 -14.83
N PRO A 343 -6.09 7.90 -14.51
CA PRO A 343 -6.96 8.01 -13.34
C PRO A 343 -8.06 6.94 -13.26
N ALA A 344 -8.54 6.43 -14.41
CA ALA A 344 -9.57 5.39 -14.46
C ALA A 344 -9.14 4.08 -13.78
N THR A 345 -7.86 3.71 -13.90
CA THR A 345 -7.29 2.49 -13.31
C THR A 345 -7.34 2.52 -11.78
N GLY A 346 -7.01 3.66 -11.19
CA GLY A 346 -7.13 3.88 -9.75
C GLY A 346 -8.57 3.83 -9.27
N ARG A 347 -9.42 4.56 -9.98
CA ARG A 347 -10.82 4.74 -9.66
C ARG A 347 -11.60 3.42 -9.62
N VAL A 348 -11.32 2.48 -10.53
CA VAL A 348 -12.03 1.19 -10.53
C VAL A 348 -11.74 0.37 -9.27
N LEU A 349 -10.48 0.25 -8.86
CA LEU A 349 -10.13 -0.51 -7.63
C LEU A 349 -10.62 0.21 -6.37
N LEU A 350 -10.57 1.55 -6.35
CA LEU A 350 -11.19 2.35 -5.29
C LEU A 350 -12.71 2.14 -5.20
N GLY A 351 -13.39 2.06 -6.34
CA GLY A 351 -14.82 1.79 -6.41
C GLY A 351 -15.18 0.41 -5.84
N TYR A 352 -14.34 -0.60 -6.07
CA TYR A 352 -14.47 -1.90 -5.41
C TYR A 352 -14.28 -1.81 -3.91
N GLY A 353 -13.27 -1.09 -3.44
CA GLY A 353 -13.06 -0.88 -2.01
C GLY A 353 -14.26 -0.18 -1.35
N ALA A 354 -14.82 0.83 -2.02
CA ALA A 354 -16.01 1.54 -1.57
C ALA A 354 -17.25 0.63 -1.50
N LEU A 355 -17.47 -0.20 -2.54
CA LEU A 355 -18.53 -1.22 -2.56
C LEU A 355 -18.42 -2.15 -1.35
N LEU A 356 -17.21 -2.64 -1.06
CA LEU A 356 -16.96 -3.56 0.06
C LEU A 356 -17.16 -2.92 1.44
N GLN A 357 -17.14 -1.60 1.57
CA GLN A 357 -17.51 -0.93 2.84
C GLN A 357 -19.02 -0.83 3.05
N GLY A 358 -19.81 -0.99 1.99
CA GLY A 358 -21.27 -0.92 2.04
C GLY A 358 -21.97 -2.28 2.15
N LEU A 359 -21.22 -3.38 2.04
CA LEU A 359 -21.66 -4.76 2.30
C LEU A 359 -21.36 -5.12 3.75
#